data_AF-A0A2G6NFV9-F1
#
_entry.id   AF-A0A2G6NFV9-F1
#
_cell.length_a   1.000
_cell.length_b   1.000
_cell.length_c   1.000
_cell.angle_alpha   90.00
_cell.angle_beta   90.00
_cell.angle_gamma   90.00
#
_symmetry.space_group_name_H-M   'P 1'
#
loop_
_entity.id
_entity.type
_entity.pdbx_description
1 polymer ?
#
loop_
_entity_poly.entity_id
_entity_poly.type
_entity_poly.pdbx_seq_one_letter_code
_entity_poly.pdbx_strand_id
1 'polypeptide(L)'
;MYLARLRQQGKCRYFLRESYLTPEMTWYYRDLMDLGTSPEAYIEYYGGNSFSVSQKLLDSLEEMGCDIDGEGLETLLWDFVDPEVRHCVEHFRTRSMKQKSRSKEDTLSPAAEFHPFDCRRIYYLKYGNKNTAAFHRISPRPFQWLKEKSRDEIEHRFMAEEAVIRPTELKAYIFACLGLDRHFMSPFYQTYPAAIPQEEADAAFLNDICELNQDASFWLGMPAKAALSPYLIRYVIMFFDHMYPRPRFAEHMFNAFMNRHRHHHRPPPRQQMPVHDALALLGLEAVDPSTLTRRQLSRVFRKKAQEFHPDAGGNHEAFIRLAAAYQDLKAQLFSA
;
A
#
# COMPACT_ATOMS: atom_id res chain seq x y z
N MET A 1 -9.23 -3.16 4.89
CA MET A 1 -9.78 -3.29 3.53
C MET A 1 -8.73 -2.89 2.52
N TYR A 2 -8.75 -3.51 1.34
CA TYR A 2 -7.86 -3.23 0.23
C TYR A 2 -8.60 -3.47 -1.09
N LEU A 3 -8.03 -2.95 -2.17
CA LEU A 3 -8.53 -3.17 -3.52
C LEU A 3 -7.83 -4.39 -4.13
N ALA A 4 -8.61 -5.43 -4.42
CA ALA A 4 -8.15 -6.60 -5.15
C ALA A 4 -8.42 -6.47 -6.64
N ARG A 5 -7.50 -6.97 -7.47
CA ARG A 5 -7.60 -6.95 -8.94
C ARG A 5 -7.42 -8.35 -9.48
N LEU A 6 -8.47 -8.88 -10.10
CA LEU A 6 -8.47 -10.18 -10.74
C LEU A 6 -8.55 -10.03 -12.27
N ARG A 7 -7.75 -10.79 -13.01
CA ARG A 7 -7.91 -10.92 -14.46
C ARG A 7 -8.86 -12.08 -14.76
N GLN A 8 -9.97 -11.78 -15.41
CA GLN A 8 -10.96 -12.76 -15.88
C GLN A 8 -11.27 -12.49 -17.36
N GLN A 9 -11.08 -13.50 -18.22
CA GLN A 9 -11.39 -13.41 -19.66
C GLN A 9 -10.82 -12.15 -20.37
N GLY A 10 -9.56 -11.80 -20.05
CA GLY A 10 -8.89 -10.63 -20.65
C GLY A 10 -9.30 -9.27 -20.06
N LYS A 11 -10.29 -9.22 -19.16
CA LYS A 11 -10.70 -8.00 -18.46
C LYS A 11 -10.21 -8.01 -17.01
N CYS A 12 -9.87 -6.83 -16.49
CA CYS A 12 -9.58 -6.66 -15.07
C CYS A 12 -10.89 -6.38 -14.34
N ARG A 13 -11.17 -7.16 -13.30
CA ARG A 13 -12.29 -6.97 -12.38
C ARG A 13 -11.75 -6.63 -11.00
N TYR A 14 -12.40 -5.70 -10.32
CA TYR A 14 -11.94 -5.15 -9.06
C TYR A 14 -12.91 -5.50 -7.94
N PHE A 15 -12.36 -5.82 -6.77
CA PHE A 15 -13.12 -6.18 -5.58
C PHE A 15 -12.60 -5.37 -4.39
N LEU A 16 -13.51 -4.92 -3.54
CA LEU A 16 -13.17 -4.52 -2.18
C LEU A 16 -13.12 -5.77 -1.32
N ARG A 17 -11.99 -5.97 -0.66
CA ARG A 17 -11.76 -7.09 0.24
C ARG A 17 -11.28 -6.60 1.59
N GLU A 18 -11.45 -7.42 2.60
CA GLU A 18 -10.79 -7.18 3.88
C GLU A 18 -10.12 -8.44 4.42
N SER A 19 -9.01 -8.21 5.12
CA SER A 19 -8.39 -9.21 5.96
C SER A 19 -9.15 -9.30 7.28
N TYR A 20 -9.45 -10.51 7.73
CA TYR A 20 -10.08 -10.78 9.02
C TYR A 20 -9.36 -11.94 9.72
N LEU A 21 -9.30 -11.87 11.05
CA LEU A 21 -8.68 -12.90 11.89
C LEU A 21 -9.71 -13.97 12.21
N THR A 22 -9.38 -15.24 11.97
CA THR A 22 -10.22 -16.37 12.39
C THR A 22 -9.91 -16.79 13.83
N PRO A 23 -10.78 -17.59 14.47
CA PRO A 23 -10.52 -18.14 15.81
C PRO A 23 -9.21 -18.93 15.92
N GLU A 24 -8.73 -19.51 14.81
CA GLU A 24 -7.45 -20.21 14.71
C GLU A 24 -6.25 -19.27 14.60
N MET A 25 -6.41 -17.99 14.93
CA MET A 25 -5.36 -16.95 14.89
C MET A 25 -4.71 -16.79 13.50
N THR A 26 -5.45 -17.10 12.45
CA THR A 26 -4.99 -17.00 11.06
C THR A 26 -5.74 -15.91 10.31
N TRP A 27 -5.02 -15.13 9.51
CA TRP A 27 -5.61 -14.07 8.70
C TRP A 27 -6.11 -14.60 7.36
N TYR A 28 -7.42 -14.52 7.15
CA TYR A 28 -8.09 -14.82 5.89
C TYR A 28 -8.60 -13.53 5.24
N TYR A 29 -9.12 -13.62 4.02
CA TYR A 29 -9.80 -12.52 3.36
C TYR A 29 -11.23 -12.88 2.98
N ARG A 30 -12.09 -11.87 2.91
CA ARG A 30 -13.45 -12.00 2.37
C ARG A 30 -13.73 -10.90 1.37
N ASP A 31 -14.54 -11.24 0.37
CA ASP A 31 -15.07 -10.28 -0.60
C ASP A 31 -16.17 -9.47 0.09
N LEU A 32 -16.03 -8.15 0.07
CA LEU A 32 -17.04 -7.23 0.58
C LEU A 32 -17.92 -6.74 -0.56
N MET A 33 -17.31 -6.28 -1.64
CA MET A 33 -18.07 -5.75 -2.78
C MET A 33 -17.32 -5.96 -4.09
N ASP A 34 -18.09 -6.29 -5.12
CA ASP A 34 -17.61 -6.37 -6.50
C ASP A 34 -17.79 -5.02 -7.19
N LEU A 35 -16.68 -4.38 -7.53
CA LEU A 35 -16.67 -3.08 -8.22
C LEU A 35 -16.73 -3.24 -9.75
N GLY A 36 -16.75 -4.46 -10.28
CA GLY A 36 -16.79 -4.72 -11.71
C GLY A 36 -15.50 -4.32 -12.42
N THR A 37 -15.59 -3.92 -13.68
CA THR A 37 -14.42 -3.54 -14.50
C THR A 37 -14.12 -2.05 -14.49
N SER A 38 -15.04 -1.23 -13.99
CA SER A 38 -14.97 0.24 -14.02
C SER A 38 -15.21 0.83 -12.62
N PRO A 39 -14.21 0.79 -11.72
CA PRO A 39 -14.32 1.37 -10.38
C PRO A 39 -14.59 2.89 -10.40
N GLU A 40 -14.24 3.56 -11.49
CA GLU A 40 -14.55 4.98 -11.77
C GLU A 40 -16.05 5.32 -11.67
N ALA A 41 -16.94 4.34 -11.87
CA ALA A 41 -18.38 4.53 -11.72
C ALA A 41 -18.81 4.84 -10.27
N TYR A 42 -17.92 4.60 -9.29
CA TYR A 42 -18.14 4.93 -7.88
C TYR A 42 -17.44 6.22 -7.45
N ILE A 43 -16.99 7.05 -8.40
CA ILE A 43 -16.37 8.34 -8.15
C ILE A 43 -17.31 9.44 -8.66
N GLU A 44 -17.72 10.33 -7.76
CA GLU A 44 -18.58 11.48 -8.08
C GLU A 44 -17.74 12.76 -8.07
N TYR A 45 -17.88 13.59 -9.10
CA TYR A 45 -17.18 14.88 -9.23
C TYR A 45 -18.18 16.01 -9.04
N TYR A 46 -17.83 17.00 -8.21
CA TYR A 46 -18.73 18.10 -7.84
C TYR A 46 -18.34 19.45 -8.46
N GLY A 47 -17.61 19.42 -9.58
CA GLY A 47 -17.09 20.61 -10.23
C GLY A 47 -15.71 21.00 -9.70
N GLY A 48 -14.91 21.60 -10.60
CA GLY A 48 -13.51 21.95 -10.36
C GLY A 48 -12.64 20.72 -10.03
N ASN A 49 -11.77 20.82 -9.02
CA ASN A 49 -10.79 19.77 -8.68
C ASN A 49 -11.23 18.87 -7.51
N SER A 50 -12.53 18.68 -7.33
CA SER A 50 -13.09 17.93 -6.19
C SER A 50 -13.77 16.64 -6.62
N PHE A 51 -13.60 15.60 -5.81
CA PHE A 51 -14.25 14.31 -6.00
C PHE A 51 -14.59 13.69 -4.64
N SER A 52 -15.58 12.81 -4.62
CA SER A 52 -15.81 11.89 -3.51
C SER A 52 -16.21 10.51 -4.00
N VAL A 53 -16.23 9.56 -3.08
CA VAL A 53 -16.80 8.24 -3.32
C VAL A 53 -18.32 8.32 -3.33
N SER A 54 -18.96 7.58 -4.23
CA SER A 54 -20.42 7.61 -4.41
C SER A 54 -21.15 7.16 -3.16
N GLN A 55 -22.29 7.80 -2.88
CA GLN A 55 -23.08 7.49 -1.68
C GLN A 55 -23.59 6.04 -1.71
N LYS A 56 -23.89 5.50 -2.90
CA LYS A 56 -24.27 4.10 -3.10
C LYS A 56 -23.23 3.11 -2.55
N LEU A 57 -21.95 3.35 -2.83
CA LEU A 57 -20.86 2.50 -2.34
C LEU A 57 -20.74 2.57 -0.81
N LEU A 58 -20.90 3.77 -0.25
CA LEU A 58 -20.85 3.98 1.20
C LEU A 58 -22.03 3.29 1.90
N ASP A 59 -23.24 3.42 1.38
CA ASP A 59 -24.45 2.82 1.94
C ASP A 59 -24.36 1.28 1.92
N SER A 60 -23.89 0.71 0.80
CA SER A 60 -23.69 -0.75 0.68
C SER A 60 -22.69 -1.29 1.70
N LEU A 61 -21.58 -0.57 1.95
CA LEU A 61 -20.59 -0.95 2.96
C LEU A 61 -21.13 -0.77 4.38
N GLU A 62 -21.99 0.22 4.62
CA GLU A 62 -22.63 0.45 5.90
C GLU A 62 -23.62 -0.67 6.25
N GLU A 63 -24.43 -1.13 5.30
CA GLU A 63 -25.33 -2.28 5.46
C GLU A 63 -24.57 -3.57 5.82
N MET A 64 -23.34 -3.72 5.32
CA MET A 64 -22.46 -4.84 5.64
C MET A 64 -21.70 -4.68 6.97
N GLY A 65 -21.88 -3.56 7.68
CA GLY A 65 -21.25 -3.29 8.97
C GLY A 65 -19.78 -2.87 8.89
N CYS A 66 -19.24 -2.57 7.71
CA CYS A 66 -17.83 -2.21 7.55
C CYS A 66 -17.53 -0.80 8.07
N ASP A 67 -16.57 -0.66 9.01
CA ASP A 67 -16.14 0.63 9.54
C ASP A 67 -14.96 1.20 8.75
N ILE A 68 -15.26 1.77 7.58
CA ILE A 68 -14.28 2.52 6.81
C ILE A 68 -14.77 3.93 6.52
N ASP A 69 -13.86 4.88 6.66
CA ASP A 69 -14.09 6.27 6.34
C ASP A 69 -13.97 6.52 4.82
N GLY A 70 -14.67 7.56 4.34
CA GLY A 70 -14.63 7.94 2.94
C GLY A 70 -13.20 8.20 2.43
N GLU A 71 -12.34 8.77 3.28
CA GLU A 71 -10.93 9.05 2.95
C GLU A 71 -10.11 7.75 2.69
N GLY A 72 -10.41 6.67 3.42
CA GLY A 72 -9.84 5.35 3.18
C GLY A 72 -10.25 4.79 1.82
N LEU A 73 -11.53 4.89 1.45
CA LEU A 73 -12.01 4.46 0.13
C LEU A 73 -11.47 5.34 -1.00
N GLU A 74 -11.39 6.65 -0.80
CA GLU A 74 -10.76 7.58 -1.75
C GLU A 74 -9.28 7.27 -1.97
N THR A 75 -8.61 6.65 -0.99
CA THR A 75 -7.23 6.15 -1.13
C THR A 75 -7.18 4.89 -1.97
N LEU A 76 -8.12 3.97 -1.79
CA LEU A 76 -8.20 2.74 -2.58
C LEU A 76 -8.59 3.00 -4.04
N LEU A 77 -9.45 4.00 -4.29
CA LEU A 77 -9.93 4.35 -5.63
C LEU A 77 -9.08 5.43 -6.32
N TRP A 78 -7.99 5.88 -5.70
CA TRP A 78 -7.16 6.99 -6.21
C TRP A 78 -6.66 6.77 -7.63
N ASP A 79 -6.30 5.53 -7.96
CA ASP A 79 -5.80 5.18 -9.30
C ASP A 79 -6.85 5.30 -10.42
N PHE A 80 -8.13 5.43 -10.06
CA PHE A 80 -9.25 5.61 -10.99
C PHE A 80 -9.81 7.04 -11.01
N VAL A 81 -9.29 7.93 -10.16
CA VAL A 81 -9.66 9.35 -10.18
C VAL A 81 -9.12 9.98 -11.46
N ASP A 82 -9.88 10.91 -12.04
CA ASP A 82 -9.52 11.63 -13.24
C ASP A 82 -8.08 12.19 -13.15
N PRO A 83 -7.22 11.97 -14.16
CA PRO A 83 -5.82 12.38 -14.12
C PRO A 83 -5.60 13.87 -13.83
N GLU A 84 -6.47 14.76 -14.32
CA GLU A 84 -6.37 16.21 -14.09
C GLU A 84 -6.65 16.53 -12.62
N VAL A 85 -7.74 15.99 -12.07
CA VAL A 85 -8.09 16.13 -10.65
C VAL A 85 -6.98 15.54 -9.77
N ARG A 86 -6.43 14.39 -10.16
CA ARG A 86 -5.33 13.73 -9.47
C ARG A 86 -4.13 14.67 -9.36
N HIS A 87 -3.71 15.28 -10.47
CA HIS A 87 -2.57 16.18 -10.52
C HIS A 87 -2.76 17.41 -9.61
N CYS A 88 -3.95 18.00 -9.62
CA CYS A 88 -4.28 19.16 -8.79
C CYS A 88 -4.29 18.84 -7.28
N VAL A 89 -4.79 17.65 -6.90
CA VAL A 89 -5.04 17.28 -5.51
C VAL A 89 -3.88 16.50 -4.86
N GLU A 90 -3.01 15.88 -5.66
CA GLU A 90 -1.91 15.00 -5.20
C GLU A 90 -1.04 15.66 -4.13
N HIS A 91 -0.60 16.90 -4.36
CA HIS A 91 0.26 17.64 -3.43
C HIS A 91 -0.36 17.82 -2.04
N PHE A 92 -1.68 18.00 -1.98
CA PHE A 92 -2.41 18.15 -0.72
C PHE A 92 -2.53 16.81 0.02
N ARG A 93 -2.79 15.71 -0.71
CA ARG A 93 -2.85 14.35 -0.15
C ARG A 93 -1.50 13.87 0.37
N THR A 94 -0.40 14.12 -0.33
CA THR A 94 0.92 13.65 0.12
C THR A 94 1.32 14.29 1.46
N ARG A 95 0.90 15.55 1.68
CA ARG A 95 1.15 16.26 2.94
C ARG A 95 0.34 15.69 4.11
N SER A 96 -0.94 15.39 3.92
CA SER A 96 -1.79 14.80 4.97
C SER A 96 -1.34 13.39 5.34
N MET A 97 -0.96 12.56 4.37
CA MET A 97 -0.46 11.19 4.63
C MET A 97 0.86 11.17 5.41
N LYS A 98 1.79 12.09 5.13
CA LYS A 98 3.06 12.22 5.87
C LYS A 98 2.87 12.62 7.34
N GLN A 99 1.75 13.25 7.68
CA GLN A 99 1.42 13.61 9.06
C GLN A 99 0.89 12.40 9.85
N LYS A 100 0.06 11.55 9.23
CA LYS A 100 -0.48 10.32 9.86
C LYS A 100 0.59 9.29 10.22
N SER A 101 1.71 9.23 9.48
CA SER A 101 2.77 8.25 9.75
C SER A 101 3.64 8.57 10.99
N ARG A 102 3.39 9.68 11.71
CA ARG A 102 4.22 10.15 12.83
C ARG A 102 3.68 9.78 14.21
N SER A 103 2.47 9.23 14.32
CA SER A 103 1.72 9.18 15.58
C SER A 103 1.50 7.79 16.19
N LYS A 104 2.25 6.75 15.79
CA LYS A 104 2.14 5.43 16.44
C LYS A 104 3.44 5.00 17.09
N GLU A 105 3.45 4.96 18.42
CA GLU A 105 4.30 4.09 19.20
C GLU A 105 3.77 2.66 19.04
N ASP A 106 4.03 2.06 17.88
CA ASP A 106 3.74 0.64 17.69
C ASP A 106 4.86 -0.20 18.31
N THR A 107 4.50 -1.18 19.14
CA THR A 107 5.39 -2.29 19.49
C THR A 107 5.76 -3.02 18.20
N LEU A 108 7.00 -2.82 17.75
CA LEU A 108 7.45 -3.32 16.46
C LEU A 108 7.76 -4.82 16.54
N SER A 109 7.03 -5.63 15.79
CA SER A 109 7.36 -7.04 15.57
C SER A 109 8.73 -7.19 14.90
N PRO A 110 9.62 -8.09 15.36
CA PRO A 110 10.90 -8.33 14.71
C PRO A 110 10.71 -8.86 13.29
N ALA A 111 11.64 -8.55 12.38
CA ALA A 111 11.58 -9.01 10.98
C ALA A 111 11.57 -10.54 10.82
N ALA A 112 12.04 -11.27 11.83
CA ALA A 112 12.06 -12.73 11.87
C ALA A 112 10.66 -13.36 12.05
N GLU A 113 9.65 -12.58 12.44
CA GLU A 113 8.27 -13.04 12.56
C GLU A 113 7.60 -13.20 11.19
N PHE A 114 8.10 -12.50 10.17
CA PHE A 114 7.53 -12.51 8.83
C PHE A 114 8.29 -13.46 7.89
N HIS A 115 7.58 -13.94 6.86
CA HIS A 115 8.16 -14.85 5.90
C HIS A 115 9.38 -14.23 5.18
N PRO A 116 10.52 -14.93 5.07
CA PRO A 116 11.76 -14.36 4.51
C PRO A 116 11.60 -13.77 3.11
N PHE A 117 10.76 -14.38 2.27
CA PHE A 117 10.45 -13.86 0.93
C PHE A 117 9.84 -12.45 0.98
N ASP A 118 8.87 -12.21 1.87
CA ASP A 118 8.22 -10.91 2.02
C ASP A 118 9.20 -9.86 2.56
N CYS A 119 10.04 -10.26 3.52
CA CYS A 119 11.08 -9.41 4.05
C CYS A 119 12.08 -8.98 2.98
N ARG A 120 12.56 -9.90 2.13
CA ARG A 120 13.48 -9.58 1.04
C ARG A 120 12.84 -8.68 -0.02
N ARG A 121 11.55 -8.89 -0.34
CA ARG A 121 10.78 -8.00 -1.24
C ARG A 121 10.72 -6.57 -0.71
N ILE A 122 10.29 -6.38 0.54
CA ILE A 122 10.22 -5.06 1.19
C ILE A 122 11.60 -4.41 1.24
N TYR A 123 12.62 -5.19 1.58
CA TYR A 123 13.99 -4.70 1.67
C TYR A 123 14.46 -4.14 0.32
N TYR A 124 14.28 -4.90 -0.77
CA TYR A 124 14.67 -4.44 -2.09
C TYR A 124 13.89 -3.20 -2.53
N LEU A 125 12.57 -3.19 -2.32
CA LEU A 125 11.72 -2.05 -2.70
C LEU A 125 12.15 -0.75 -2.00
N LYS A 126 12.56 -0.82 -0.74
CA LYS A 126 13.02 0.36 0.01
C LYS A 126 14.46 0.75 -0.25
N TYR A 127 15.36 -0.22 -0.29
CA TYR A 127 16.80 0.04 -0.24
C TYR A 127 17.55 -0.29 -1.52
N GLY A 128 16.87 -0.89 -2.51
CA GLY A 128 17.46 -1.37 -3.75
C GLY A 128 18.27 -2.65 -3.57
N ASN A 129 19.10 -2.97 -4.58
CA ASN A 129 19.98 -4.13 -4.66
C ASN A 129 21.15 -4.07 -3.64
N LYS A 130 20.80 -4.05 -2.35
CA LYS A 130 21.69 -4.36 -1.24
C LYS A 130 21.52 -5.84 -0.94
N ASN A 131 22.58 -6.49 -0.44
CA ASN A 131 22.55 -7.88 0.03
C ASN A 131 21.29 -8.13 0.86
N THR A 132 20.30 -8.81 0.27
CA THR A 132 18.98 -8.98 0.87
C THR A 132 19.06 -9.87 2.10
N ALA A 133 20.08 -10.73 2.24
CA ALA A 133 20.31 -11.52 3.46
C ALA A 133 20.54 -10.65 4.71
N ALA A 134 20.85 -9.36 4.54
CA ALA A 134 20.99 -8.41 5.65
C ALA A 134 19.65 -7.83 6.16
N PHE A 135 18.48 -8.27 5.67
CA PHE A 135 17.19 -7.73 6.09
C PHE A 135 16.94 -7.88 7.60
N HIS A 136 17.52 -8.87 8.26
CA HIS A 136 17.43 -9.05 9.71
C HIS A 136 18.11 -7.93 10.52
N ARG A 137 19.02 -7.16 9.90
CA ARG A 137 19.82 -6.11 10.57
C ARG A 137 19.19 -4.72 10.50
N ILE A 138 18.08 -4.55 9.77
CA ILE A 138 17.42 -3.25 9.66
C ILE A 138 16.29 -3.10 10.67
N SER A 139 15.89 -1.84 10.89
CA SER A 139 14.73 -1.52 11.72
C SER A 139 13.51 -2.36 11.29
N PRO A 140 12.70 -2.87 12.23
CA PRO A 140 11.51 -3.64 11.91
C PRO A 140 10.35 -2.80 11.33
N ARG A 141 10.45 -1.45 11.36
CA ARG A 141 9.41 -0.53 10.87
C ARG A 141 8.91 -0.80 9.44
N PRO A 142 9.78 -1.10 8.46
CA PRO A 142 9.34 -1.40 7.10
C PRO A 142 8.43 -2.61 6.98
N PHE A 143 8.53 -3.58 7.89
CA PHE A 143 7.81 -4.84 7.80
C PHE A 143 6.46 -4.81 8.52
N GLN A 144 6.22 -3.81 9.38
CA GLN A 144 5.03 -3.76 10.23
C GLN A 144 3.71 -3.78 9.45
N TRP A 145 3.71 -3.30 8.22
CA TRP A 145 2.48 -3.31 7.44
C TRP A 145 2.04 -4.72 7.03
N LEU A 146 2.91 -5.73 7.09
CA LEU A 146 2.58 -7.15 6.91
C LEU A 146 1.76 -7.70 8.07
N LYS A 147 1.85 -7.07 9.25
CA LYS A 147 1.14 -7.49 10.44
C LYS A 147 -0.37 -7.31 10.25
N GLU A 148 -1.14 -8.28 10.73
CA GLU A 148 -2.60 -8.25 10.70
C GLU A 148 -3.17 -8.21 9.27
N LYS A 149 -2.53 -8.96 8.36
CA LYS A 149 -2.89 -9.04 6.95
C LYS A 149 -3.02 -10.48 6.49
N SER A 150 -4.02 -10.71 5.65
CA SER A 150 -4.11 -11.94 4.87
C SER A 150 -3.05 -11.97 3.78
N ARG A 151 -2.67 -13.17 3.34
CA ARG A 151 -1.77 -13.38 2.19
C ARG A 151 -2.24 -12.65 0.93
N ASP A 152 -3.56 -12.60 0.69
CA ASP A 152 -4.15 -11.93 -0.47
C ASP A 152 -3.95 -10.41 -0.43
N GLU A 153 -4.12 -9.77 0.74
CA GLU A 153 -3.85 -8.34 0.93
C GLU A 153 -2.36 -8.04 0.71
N ILE A 154 -1.48 -8.91 1.25
CA ILE A 154 -0.04 -8.77 1.10
C ILE A 154 0.36 -8.84 -0.38
N GLU A 155 -0.11 -9.85 -1.13
CA GLU A 155 0.23 -10.01 -2.55
C GLU A 155 -0.28 -8.85 -3.41
N HIS A 156 -1.51 -8.36 -3.20
CA HIS A 156 -2.04 -7.22 -3.93
C HIS A 156 -1.25 -5.94 -3.68
N ARG A 157 -0.83 -5.71 -2.42
CA ARG A 157 0.03 -4.58 -2.11
C ARG A 157 1.38 -4.70 -2.81
N PHE A 158 2.00 -5.87 -2.78
CA PHE A 158 3.23 -6.11 -3.51
C PHE A 158 3.06 -5.93 -5.02
N MET A 159 1.92 -6.32 -5.62
CA MET A 159 1.63 -6.03 -7.03
C MET A 159 1.66 -4.53 -7.35
N ALA A 160 1.17 -3.68 -6.44
CA ALA A 160 1.24 -2.24 -6.61
C ALA A 160 2.67 -1.70 -6.40
N GLU A 161 3.35 -2.13 -5.34
CA GLU A 161 4.71 -1.68 -5.03
C GLU A 161 5.75 -2.16 -6.06
N GLU A 162 5.57 -3.33 -6.68
CA GLU A 162 6.46 -3.87 -7.70
C GLU A 162 6.25 -3.26 -9.08
N ALA A 163 5.08 -2.66 -9.35
CA ALA A 163 4.76 -2.07 -10.65
C ALA A 163 5.66 -0.87 -11.02
N VAL A 164 6.31 -0.24 -10.04
CA VAL A 164 7.25 0.87 -10.24
C VAL A 164 8.69 0.41 -10.48
N ILE A 165 8.99 -0.88 -10.37
CA ILE A 165 10.32 -1.42 -10.65
C ILE A 165 10.61 -1.31 -12.16
N ARG A 166 11.81 -0.85 -12.51
CA ARG A 166 12.21 -0.73 -13.91
C ARG A 166 12.36 -2.12 -14.54
N PRO A 167 12.01 -2.32 -15.82
CA PRO A 167 12.15 -3.62 -16.48
C PRO A 167 13.57 -4.21 -16.38
N THR A 168 14.60 -3.36 -16.42
CA THR A 168 16.01 -3.76 -16.27
C THR A 168 16.38 -4.24 -14.87
N GLU A 169 15.59 -3.89 -13.85
CA GLU A 169 15.81 -4.27 -12.46
C GLU A 169 14.99 -5.49 -12.05
N LEU A 170 14.02 -5.94 -12.86
CA LEU A 170 13.11 -7.03 -12.50
C LEU A 170 13.85 -8.35 -12.26
N LYS A 171 14.75 -8.77 -13.14
CA LYS A 171 15.50 -10.02 -12.92
C LYS A 171 16.38 -9.96 -11.67
N ALA A 172 17.02 -8.81 -11.40
CA ALA A 172 17.79 -8.60 -10.17
C ALA A 172 16.91 -8.59 -8.92
N TYR A 173 15.72 -8.01 -9.02
CA TYR A 173 14.71 -8.04 -7.96
C TYR A 173 14.30 -9.48 -7.62
N ILE A 174 13.95 -10.30 -8.62
CA ILE A 174 13.56 -11.70 -8.40
C ILE A 174 14.69 -12.50 -7.78
N PHE A 175 15.91 -12.34 -8.32
CA PHE A 175 17.11 -12.98 -7.79
C PHE A 175 17.29 -12.68 -6.30
N ALA A 176 17.16 -11.41 -5.91
CA ALA A 176 17.32 -10.96 -4.54
C ALA A 176 16.15 -11.37 -3.62
N CYS A 177 14.92 -11.45 -4.14
CA CYS A 177 13.73 -11.79 -3.35
C CYS A 177 13.59 -13.28 -3.06
N LEU A 178 13.92 -14.14 -4.03
CA LEU A 178 14.02 -15.58 -3.78
C LEU A 178 15.27 -15.93 -2.98
N GLY A 179 16.28 -15.05 -2.97
CA GLY A 179 17.54 -15.30 -2.29
C GLY A 179 18.34 -16.36 -3.04
N LEU A 180 18.34 -16.29 -4.38
CA LEU A 180 18.99 -17.27 -5.24
C LEU A 180 20.50 -17.32 -5.04
N ASP A 181 21.09 -16.26 -4.49
CA ASP A 181 22.49 -16.20 -4.10
C ASP A 181 22.90 -17.34 -3.16
N ARG A 182 21.97 -17.89 -2.37
CA ARG A 182 22.21 -19.04 -1.47
C ARG A 182 22.72 -20.30 -2.18
N HIS A 183 22.41 -20.43 -3.47
CA HIS A 183 22.84 -21.56 -4.31
C HIS A 183 24.28 -21.42 -4.81
N PHE A 184 24.89 -20.24 -4.66
CA PHE A 184 26.19 -19.94 -5.22
C PHE A 184 27.20 -19.58 -4.11
N MET A 185 28.29 -20.35 -4.04
CA MET A 185 29.29 -20.24 -2.95
C MET A 185 30.03 -18.89 -2.89
N SER A 186 30.03 -18.11 -3.97
CA SER A 186 30.83 -16.88 -4.06
C SER A 186 29.99 -15.62 -3.80
N PRO A 187 30.40 -14.74 -2.85
CA PRO A 187 29.80 -13.42 -2.64
C PRO A 187 29.84 -12.53 -3.90
N PHE A 188 30.69 -12.87 -4.87
CA PHE A 188 30.71 -12.23 -6.17
C PHE A 188 29.34 -12.25 -6.86
N TYR A 189 28.63 -13.37 -6.79
CA TYR A 189 27.34 -13.55 -7.46
C TYR A 189 26.19 -12.79 -6.80
N GLN A 190 26.32 -12.43 -5.51
CA GLN A 190 25.41 -11.48 -4.85
C GLN A 190 25.51 -10.08 -5.48
N THR A 191 26.72 -9.69 -5.89
CA THR A 191 26.98 -8.35 -6.45
C THR A 191 26.78 -8.34 -7.97
N TYR A 192 27.12 -9.44 -8.64
CA TYR A 192 27.03 -9.61 -10.09
C TYR A 192 26.25 -10.88 -10.46
N PRO A 193 24.92 -10.90 -10.28
CA PRO A 193 24.10 -12.04 -10.67
C PRO A 193 24.20 -12.39 -12.17
N ALA A 194 24.49 -11.39 -13.01
CA ALA A 194 24.67 -11.57 -14.45
C ALA A 194 25.88 -12.43 -14.85
N ALA A 195 26.80 -12.71 -13.92
CA ALA A 195 27.95 -13.55 -14.18
C ALA A 195 27.68 -15.05 -13.93
N ILE A 196 26.51 -15.38 -13.37
CA ILE A 196 26.10 -16.76 -13.15
C ILE A 196 25.73 -17.39 -14.49
N PRO A 197 26.16 -18.64 -14.78
CA PRO A 197 25.67 -19.38 -15.93
C PRO A 197 24.14 -19.44 -15.94
N GLN A 198 23.53 -19.02 -17.05
CA GLN A 198 22.07 -18.86 -17.13
C GLN A 198 21.32 -20.15 -16.81
N GLU A 199 21.82 -21.31 -17.25
CA GLU A 199 21.20 -22.62 -16.97
C GLU A 199 21.16 -22.95 -15.47
N GLU A 200 22.21 -22.59 -14.73
CA GLU A 200 22.27 -22.78 -13.28
C GLU A 200 21.30 -21.83 -12.56
N ALA A 201 21.25 -20.57 -12.99
CA ALA A 201 20.31 -19.59 -12.45
C ALA A 201 18.85 -20.00 -12.70
N ASP A 202 18.55 -20.56 -13.87
CA ASP A 202 17.22 -21.02 -14.25
C ASP A 202 16.79 -22.24 -13.44
N ALA A 203 17.70 -23.22 -13.24
CA ALA A 203 17.45 -24.38 -12.39
C ALA A 203 17.19 -23.98 -10.93
N ALA A 204 18.04 -23.10 -10.37
CA ALA A 204 17.87 -22.59 -9.01
C ALA A 204 16.55 -21.83 -8.84
N PHE A 205 16.20 -20.98 -9.82
CA PHE A 205 14.93 -20.25 -9.83
C PHE A 205 13.72 -21.18 -9.83
N LEU A 206 13.69 -22.17 -10.73
CA LEU A 206 12.58 -23.11 -10.87
C LEU A 206 12.39 -23.95 -9.60
N ASN A 207 13.49 -24.37 -8.96
CA ASN A 207 13.41 -25.07 -7.69
C ASN A 207 12.79 -24.17 -6.60
N ASP A 208 13.34 -22.97 -6.39
CA ASP A 208 12.93 -22.08 -5.31
C ASP A 208 11.48 -21.57 -5.47
N ILE A 209 11.03 -21.31 -6.71
CA ILE A 209 9.64 -20.90 -6.93
C ILE A 209 8.64 -22.04 -6.67
N CYS A 210 9.05 -23.29 -6.92
CA CYS A 210 8.23 -24.47 -6.62
C CYS A 210 8.20 -24.76 -5.11
N GLU A 211 9.34 -24.65 -4.42
CA GLU A 211 9.41 -24.73 -2.96
C GLU A 211 8.50 -23.68 -2.31
N LEU A 212 8.59 -22.42 -2.75
CA LEU A 212 7.73 -21.34 -2.26
C LEU A 212 6.25 -21.60 -2.54
N ASN A 213 5.91 -22.23 -3.67
CA ASN A 213 4.53 -22.58 -3.98
C ASN A 213 3.97 -23.66 -3.05
N GLN A 214 4.83 -24.53 -2.51
CA GLN A 214 4.46 -25.62 -1.59
C GLN A 214 4.55 -25.20 -0.11
N ASP A 215 5.15 -24.05 0.19
CA ASP A 215 5.34 -23.55 1.55
C ASP A 215 4.01 -23.15 2.21
N ALA A 216 3.57 -23.96 3.17
CA ALA A 216 2.34 -23.72 3.94
C ALA A 216 2.42 -22.47 4.83
N SER A 217 3.61 -22.10 5.31
CA SER A 217 3.81 -20.90 6.12
C SER A 217 3.66 -19.64 5.27
N PHE A 218 4.10 -19.70 4.01
CA PHE A 218 3.90 -18.61 3.06
C PHE A 218 2.43 -18.45 2.70
N TRP A 219 1.73 -19.54 2.41
CA TRP A 219 0.31 -19.55 2.00
C TRP A 219 -0.70 -19.58 3.16
N LEU A 220 -0.27 -19.22 4.37
CA LEU A 220 -1.16 -19.19 5.53
C LEU A 220 -2.43 -18.35 5.23
N GLY A 221 -3.61 -18.94 5.48
CA GLY A 221 -4.89 -18.31 5.17
C GLY A 221 -5.34 -18.43 3.71
N MET A 222 -4.67 -19.25 2.89
CA MET A 222 -5.08 -19.56 1.51
C MET A 222 -5.19 -21.07 1.27
N PRO A 223 -6.08 -21.51 0.38
CA PRO A 223 -6.16 -22.92 0.00
C PRO A 223 -4.92 -23.34 -0.77
N ALA A 224 -4.43 -24.55 -0.48
CA ALA A 224 -3.36 -25.18 -1.25
C ALA A 224 -3.79 -25.36 -2.72
N LYS A 225 -2.85 -25.18 -3.65
CA LYS A 225 -3.09 -25.32 -5.08
C LYS A 225 -2.14 -26.35 -5.67
N ALA A 226 -2.67 -27.22 -6.53
CA ALA A 226 -1.87 -28.20 -7.27
C ALA A 226 -0.99 -27.53 -8.35
N ALA A 227 -1.46 -26.42 -8.90
CA ALA A 227 -0.72 -25.63 -9.88
C ALA A 227 -0.03 -24.42 -9.22
N LEU A 228 0.92 -23.82 -9.94
CA LEU A 228 1.56 -22.58 -9.52
C LEU A 228 0.53 -21.47 -9.28
N SER A 229 0.57 -20.85 -8.10
CA SER A 229 -0.35 -19.78 -7.75
C SER A 229 -0.28 -18.62 -8.78
N PRO A 230 -1.40 -18.00 -9.17
CA PRO A 230 -1.39 -16.84 -10.06
C PRO A 230 -0.50 -15.70 -9.57
N TYR A 231 -0.33 -15.54 -8.26
CA TYR A 231 0.58 -14.56 -7.67
C TYR A 231 2.07 -14.86 -7.90
N LEU A 232 2.44 -16.12 -8.16
CA LEU A 232 3.80 -16.53 -8.46
C LEU A 232 4.10 -16.58 -9.96
N ILE A 233 3.08 -16.80 -10.81
CA ILE A 233 3.25 -16.77 -12.29
C ILE A 233 3.91 -15.47 -12.75
N ARG A 234 3.57 -14.33 -12.13
CA ARG A 234 4.22 -13.05 -12.46
C ARG A 234 5.73 -13.08 -12.27
N TYR A 235 6.24 -13.80 -11.27
CA TYR A 235 7.67 -13.88 -11.01
C TYR A 235 8.40 -14.73 -12.04
N VAL A 236 7.73 -15.78 -12.55
CA VAL A 236 8.22 -16.56 -13.70
C VAL A 236 8.38 -15.65 -14.91
N ILE A 237 7.35 -14.85 -15.23
CA ILE A 237 7.41 -13.87 -16.33
C ILE A 237 8.50 -12.82 -16.08
N MET A 238 8.57 -12.24 -14.87
CA MET A 238 9.60 -11.25 -14.52
C MET A 238 11.02 -11.80 -14.62
N PHE A 239 11.24 -13.09 -14.34
CA PHE A 239 12.56 -13.70 -14.37
C PHE A 239 13.03 -14.08 -15.77
N PHE A 240 12.15 -14.70 -16.57
CA PHE A 240 12.50 -15.22 -17.90
C PHE A 240 12.39 -14.16 -19.01
N ASP A 241 11.43 -13.25 -18.94
CA ASP A 241 11.20 -12.26 -20.01
C ASP A 241 12.14 -11.04 -19.89
N HIS A 242 12.89 -10.93 -18.80
CA HIS A 242 13.79 -9.81 -18.54
C HIS A 242 15.23 -10.27 -18.48
N MET A 243 16.14 -9.40 -18.92
CA MET A 243 17.58 -9.65 -18.91
C MET A 243 18.27 -8.73 -17.91
N TYR A 244 19.42 -9.18 -17.39
CA TYR A 244 20.28 -8.27 -16.63
C TYR A 244 20.75 -7.12 -17.53
N PRO A 245 20.87 -5.90 -17.00
CA PRO A 245 21.39 -4.78 -17.77
C PRO A 245 22.82 -5.11 -18.21
N ARG A 246 23.15 -4.85 -19.48
CA ARG A 246 24.53 -4.99 -19.96
C ARG A 246 25.41 -4.02 -19.15
N PRO A 247 26.54 -4.47 -18.60
CA PRO A 247 27.34 -3.65 -17.72
C PRO A 247 27.94 -2.47 -18.50
N ARG A 248 27.32 -1.29 -18.39
CA ARG A 248 27.93 -0.01 -18.72
C ARG A 248 28.51 0.55 -17.43
N PHE A 249 29.83 0.61 -17.33
CA PHE A 249 30.54 1.01 -16.10
C PHE A 249 29.99 2.29 -15.44
N ALA A 250 29.62 3.30 -16.24
CA ALA A 250 29.03 4.55 -15.75
C ALA A 250 27.61 4.38 -15.14
N GLU A 251 26.82 3.44 -15.66
CA GLU A 251 25.45 3.18 -15.19
C GLU A 251 25.46 2.46 -13.84
N HIS A 252 26.44 1.57 -13.61
CA HIS A 252 26.68 0.97 -12.30
C HIS A 252 27.06 2.00 -11.24
N MET A 253 27.92 2.97 -11.58
CA MET A 253 28.29 4.07 -10.70
C MET A 253 27.07 4.94 -10.34
N PHE A 254 26.23 5.27 -11.34
CA PHE A 254 25.00 6.04 -11.15
C PHE A 254 23.98 5.30 -10.29
N ASN A 255 23.73 4.02 -10.55
CA ASN A 255 22.80 3.22 -9.78
C ASN A 255 23.28 3.03 -8.33
N ALA A 256 24.59 2.80 -8.12
CA ALA A 256 25.17 2.75 -6.78
C ALA A 256 25.04 4.08 -6.04
N PHE A 257 25.23 5.21 -6.73
CA PHE A 257 25.04 6.55 -6.18
C PHE A 257 23.58 6.82 -5.80
N MET A 258 22.64 6.54 -6.70
CA MET A 258 21.20 6.68 -6.45
C MET A 258 20.74 5.83 -5.27
N ASN A 259 21.23 4.59 -5.16
CA ASN A 259 20.92 3.69 -4.06
C ASN A 259 21.50 4.15 -2.71
N ARG A 260 22.58 4.94 -2.71
CA ARG A 260 23.17 5.55 -1.50
C ARG A 260 22.39 6.76 -0.97
N HIS A 261 21.65 7.48 -1.83
CA HIS A 261 20.99 8.75 -1.47
C HIS A 261 19.49 8.61 -1.17
N ARG A 262 18.93 7.40 -1.12
CA ARG A 262 17.52 7.16 -0.76
C ARG A 262 17.16 7.43 0.72
N HIS A 263 17.94 8.20 1.46
CA HIS A 263 17.68 8.49 2.87
C HIS A 263 16.61 9.57 3.06
N HIS A 264 15.61 9.29 3.90
CA HIS A 264 14.46 10.14 4.16
C HIS A 264 14.78 11.23 5.21
N HIS A 265 14.48 12.50 4.90
CA HIS A 265 14.52 13.62 5.86
C HIS A 265 13.12 13.88 6.44
N ARG A 266 13.03 13.99 7.78
CA ARG A 266 11.79 14.36 8.48
C ARG A 266 11.63 15.88 8.55
N PRO A 267 10.47 16.45 8.16
CA PRO A 267 10.13 17.84 8.46
C PRO A 267 9.71 18.02 9.94
N PRO A 268 9.73 19.25 10.48
CA PRO A 268 9.32 19.54 11.87
C PRO A 268 7.83 19.26 12.13
N PRO A 269 7.42 18.98 13.38
CA PRO A 269 6.02 18.72 13.74
C PRO A 269 5.15 19.99 13.65
N ARG A 270 3.87 19.82 13.31
CA ARG A 270 2.87 20.91 13.22
C ARG A 270 2.08 21.00 14.53
N GLN A 271 1.70 22.22 14.91
CA GLN A 271 0.86 22.52 16.08
C GLN A 271 -0.62 22.20 15.76
N GLN A 272 -1.31 21.47 16.65
CA GLN A 272 -2.72 21.04 16.48
C GLN A 272 -3.70 22.09 17.05
N MET A 273 -4.90 22.17 16.47
CA MET A 273 -6.01 23.01 16.94
C MET A 273 -6.71 22.42 18.18
N PRO A 274 -7.22 23.23 19.12
CA PRO A 274 -8.01 22.76 20.26
C PRO A 274 -9.35 22.11 19.85
N VAL A 275 -9.77 21.05 20.56
CA VAL A 275 -11.02 20.28 20.31
C VAL A 275 -12.26 21.18 20.18
N HIS A 276 -12.42 22.14 21.09
CA HIS A 276 -13.59 23.01 21.15
C HIS A 276 -13.74 23.87 19.88
N ASP A 277 -12.64 24.47 19.42
CA ASP A 277 -12.62 25.33 18.23
C ASP A 277 -12.89 24.52 16.95
N ALA A 278 -12.39 23.28 16.93
CA ALA A 278 -12.64 22.36 15.83
C ALA A 278 -14.10 21.88 15.78
N LEU A 279 -14.77 21.68 16.92
CA LEU A 279 -16.20 21.33 16.98
C LEU A 279 -17.08 22.51 16.55
N ALA A 280 -16.74 23.73 16.93
CA ALA A 280 -17.42 24.95 16.51
C ALA A 280 -17.39 25.11 14.97
N LEU A 281 -16.21 24.93 14.36
CA LEU A 281 -16.07 24.96 12.90
C LEU A 281 -16.95 23.91 12.19
N LEU A 282 -17.12 22.73 12.78
CA LEU A 282 -17.99 21.68 12.25
C LEU A 282 -19.47 21.83 12.62
N GLY A 283 -19.84 22.85 13.42
CA GLY A 283 -21.22 23.09 13.85
C GLY A 283 -21.74 22.04 14.83
N LEU A 284 -20.84 21.48 15.64
CA LEU A 284 -21.10 20.40 16.60
C LEU A 284 -20.96 20.86 18.06
N GLU A 285 -21.15 22.17 18.34
CA GLU A 285 -20.92 22.79 19.65
C GLU A 285 -21.75 22.17 20.80
N ALA A 286 -22.94 21.64 20.48
CA ALA A 286 -23.84 21.02 21.46
C ALA A 286 -23.71 19.49 21.56
N VAL A 287 -22.80 18.88 20.80
CA VAL A 287 -22.62 17.43 20.77
C VAL A 287 -21.46 17.03 21.67
N ASP A 288 -21.70 16.09 22.58
CA ASP A 288 -20.63 15.57 23.44
C ASP A 288 -19.58 14.85 22.57
N PRO A 289 -18.30 15.29 22.57
CA PRO A 289 -17.24 14.69 21.77
C PRO A 289 -17.02 13.19 22.04
N SER A 290 -17.40 12.69 23.22
CA SER A 290 -17.29 11.26 23.58
C SER A 290 -18.33 10.36 22.88
N THR A 291 -19.43 10.95 22.42
CA THR A 291 -20.53 10.22 21.74
C THR A 291 -20.40 10.24 20.22
N LEU A 292 -19.49 11.08 19.70
CA LEU A 292 -19.24 11.24 18.27
C LEU A 292 -18.54 9.99 17.71
N THR A 293 -19.15 9.37 16.71
CA THR A 293 -18.49 8.30 15.96
C THR A 293 -17.66 8.86 14.81
N ARG A 294 -16.59 8.16 14.40
CA ARG A 294 -15.79 8.51 13.20
C ARG A 294 -16.66 8.73 11.96
N ARG A 295 -17.72 7.93 11.82
CA ARG A 295 -18.69 7.98 10.72
C ARG A 295 -19.52 9.26 10.75
N GLN A 296 -20.08 9.62 11.90
CA GLN A 296 -20.85 10.86 12.07
C GLN A 296 -19.98 12.10 11.80
N LEU A 297 -18.74 12.13 12.32
CA LEU A 297 -17.79 13.22 12.07
C LEU A 297 -17.50 13.37 10.57
N SER A 298 -17.26 12.26 9.87
CA SER A 298 -16.96 12.27 8.42
C SER A 298 -18.18 12.67 7.57
N ARG A 299 -19.40 12.34 8.00
CA ARG A 299 -20.64 12.77 7.33
C ARG A 299 -20.86 14.27 7.45
N VAL A 300 -20.68 14.82 8.66
CA VAL A 300 -20.81 16.27 8.92
C VAL A 300 -19.75 17.05 8.16
N PHE A 301 -18.50 16.57 8.17
CA PHE A 301 -17.43 17.18 7.39
C PHE A 301 -17.76 17.21 5.90
N ARG A 302 -18.24 16.10 5.29
CA ARG A 302 -18.59 16.06 3.86
C ARG A 302 -19.70 17.06 3.51
N LYS A 303 -20.76 17.13 4.32
CA LYS A 303 -21.86 18.08 4.10
C LYS A 303 -21.36 19.53 4.13
N LYS A 304 -20.54 19.88 5.13
CA LYS A 304 -19.94 21.22 5.20
C LYS A 304 -18.89 21.48 4.13
N ALA A 305 -18.10 20.47 3.75
CA ALA A 305 -17.09 20.58 2.70
C ALA A 305 -17.73 20.91 1.35
N GLN A 306 -18.93 20.39 1.07
CA GLN A 306 -19.74 20.76 -0.10
C GLN A 306 -20.21 22.22 -0.04
N GLU A 307 -20.63 22.71 1.13
CA GLU A 307 -21.09 24.10 1.33
C GLU A 307 -19.94 25.13 1.23
N PHE A 308 -18.75 24.79 1.75
CA PHE A 308 -17.58 25.67 1.78
C PHE A 308 -16.62 25.47 0.61
N HIS A 309 -16.97 24.64 -0.37
CA HIS A 309 -16.06 24.33 -1.48
C HIS A 309 -15.75 25.57 -2.33
N PRO A 310 -14.48 25.91 -2.61
CA PRO A 310 -14.11 27.10 -3.38
C PRO A 310 -14.74 27.12 -4.78
N ASP A 311 -14.85 25.94 -5.40
CA ASP A 311 -15.42 25.79 -6.75
C ASP A 311 -16.96 25.91 -6.77
N ALA A 312 -17.61 25.89 -5.61
CA ALA A 312 -19.04 26.17 -5.43
C ALA A 312 -19.32 27.62 -4.96
N GLY A 313 -18.30 28.49 -4.96
CA GLY A 313 -18.37 29.87 -4.48
C GLY A 313 -18.02 30.06 -3.00
N GLY A 314 -17.47 29.03 -2.34
CA GLY A 314 -17.05 29.06 -0.93
C GLY A 314 -15.70 29.75 -0.70
N ASN A 315 -15.42 30.09 0.57
CA ASN A 315 -14.16 30.72 0.96
C ASN A 315 -13.03 29.67 1.14
N HIS A 316 -11.96 29.82 0.35
CA HIS A 316 -10.78 28.95 0.38
C HIS A 316 -10.10 28.83 1.76
N GLU A 317 -9.98 29.93 2.51
CA GLU A 317 -9.41 29.90 3.87
C GLU A 317 -10.33 29.20 4.87
N ALA A 318 -11.64 29.37 4.72
CA ALA A 318 -12.64 28.68 5.54
C ALA A 318 -12.60 27.16 5.30
N PHE A 319 -12.42 26.74 4.05
CA PHE A 319 -12.26 25.32 3.68
C PHE A 319 -10.99 24.71 4.29
N ILE A 320 -9.85 25.42 4.23
CA ILE A 320 -8.59 24.97 4.85
C ILE A 320 -8.75 24.82 6.37
N ARG A 321 -9.42 25.78 7.02
CA ARG A 321 -9.69 25.71 8.48
C ARG A 321 -10.64 24.56 8.84
N LEU A 322 -11.68 24.32 8.03
CA LEU A 322 -12.61 23.21 8.19
C LEU A 322 -11.89 21.85 8.05
N ALA A 323 -11.03 21.71 7.05
CA ALA A 323 -10.24 20.49 6.84
C ALA A 323 -9.22 20.25 7.95
N ALA A 324 -8.58 21.31 8.46
CA ALA A 324 -7.69 21.21 9.62
C ALA A 324 -8.44 20.78 10.88
N ALA A 325 -9.59 21.40 11.17
CA ALA A 325 -10.45 21.04 12.29
C ALA A 325 -10.90 19.58 12.25
N TYR A 326 -11.32 19.07 11.08
CA TYR A 326 -11.67 17.66 10.91
C TYR A 326 -10.50 16.72 11.20
N GLN A 327 -9.30 17.02 10.68
CA GLN A 327 -8.11 16.18 10.89
C GLN A 327 -7.65 16.20 12.36
N ASP A 328 -7.69 17.36 13.02
CA ASP A 328 -7.29 17.50 14.42
C ASP A 328 -8.28 16.81 15.37
N LEU A 329 -9.60 16.95 15.16
CA LEU A 329 -10.62 16.20 15.91
C LEU A 329 -10.51 14.70 15.72
N LYS A 330 -10.25 14.27 14.47
CA LYS A 330 -10.07 12.86 14.16
C LYS A 330 -8.86 12.28 14.88
N ALA A 331 -7.76 13.04 14.94
CA ALA A 331 -6.56 12.64 15.67
C ALA A 331 -6.78 12.62 17.18
N GLN A 332 -7.50 13.60 17.75
CA GLN A 332 -7.67 13.74 19.20
C GLN A 332 -8.74 12.82 19.79
N LEU A 333 -9.85 12.57 19.07
CA LEU A 333 -10.97 11.78 19.57
C LEU A 333 -10.87 10.29 19.25
N PHE A 334 -10.09 9.93 18.22
CA PHE A 334 -10.03 8.55 17.75
C PHE A 334 -8.61 8.00 17.56
N SER A 335 -7.56 8.60 18.14
CA SER A 335 -6.28 7.90 18.24
C SER A 335 -6.31 6.86 19.36
N ALA A 336 -6.74 5.65 19.01
CA ALA A 336 -6.35 4.42 19.67
C ALA A 336 -5.55 3.59 18.67
#